data_AF-A0A382CKX4-F1
#
_entry.id   AF-A0A382CKX4-F1
#
_cell.length_a   1.000
_cell.length_b   1.000
_cell.length_c   1.000
_cell.angle_alpha   90.00
_cell.angle_beta   90.00
_cell.angle_gamma   90.00
#
_symmetry.space_group_name_H-M   'P 1'
#
loop_
_entity.id
_entity.type
_entity.pdbx_description
1 polymer ?
#
loop_
_entity_poly.entity_id
_entity_poly.type
_entity_poly.pdbx_seq_one_letter_code
_entity_poly.pdbx_strand_id
1 'polypeptide(L)'
;VRVVTWNLNGIRAAHRKGLAGFVDRIDADIWLFQETRALPEQMPDDWAPPKGHEVLWHPAQKKGYSGVMTCSRTGLSEVGRGIDTELDEIRDPDGRVLHTKHGDLHCVNMYLPNGSSGPERQTYKERWIEDMLVWSKRFTDSDEPALLCGDLNIAHEEDDIWNPSGNRK
;
A
#
# COMPACT_ATOMS: atom_id res chain seq x y z
N VAL A 1 13.89 13.78 -3.88
CA VAL A 1 12.80 12.81 -4.13
C VAL A 1 11.72 13.02 -3.10
N ARG A 2 10.48 13.26 -3.52
CA ARG A 2 9.29 13.36 -2.68
C ARG A 2 8.45 12.10 -2.85
N VAL A 3 8.28 11.35 -1.76
CA VAL A 3 7.41 10.16 -1.70
C VAL A 3 6.16 10.52 -0.92
N VAL A 4 4.99 10.16 -1.45
CA VAL A 4 3.71 10.33 -0.78
C VAL A 4 3.01 8.99 -0.70
N THR A 5 2.54 8.65 0.50
CA THR A 5 1.68 7.48 0.73
C THR A 5 0.27 7.93 1.09
N TRP A 6 -0.74 7.29 0.50
CA TRP A 6 -2.13 7.63 0.77
C TRP A 6 -3.10 6.46 0.54
N ASN A 7 -3.80 6.06 1.60
CA ASN A 7 -4.99 5.20 1.49
C ASN A 7 -6.17 6.02 0.92
N LEU A 8 -6.61 5.64 -0.28
CA LEU A 8 -7.66 6.36 -1.03
C LEU A 8 -9.08 5.94 -0.64
N ASN A 9 -9.25 4.80 0.04
CA ASN A 9 -10.56 4.18 0.29
C ASN A 9 -11.40 4.06 -1.02
N GLY A 10 -10.73 3.74 -2.12
CA GLY A 10 -11.29 3.60 -3.47
C GLY A 10 -10.83 4.69 -4.45
N ILE A 11 -9.98 4.32 -5.41
CA ILE A 11 -9.38 5.26 -6.38
C ILE A 11 -10.41 5.94 -7.28
N ARG A 12 -11.47 5.24 -7.70
CA ARG A 12 -12.54 5.83 -8.52
C ARG A 12 -13.32 6.91 -7.77
N ALA A 13 -13.53 6.71 -6.47
CA ALA A 13 -14.21 7.70 -5.63
C ALA A 13 -13.31 8.91 -5.39
N ALA A 14 -12.01 8.69 -5.14
CA ALA A 14 -11.01 9.74 -5.04
C ALA A 14 -10.89 10.55 -6.35
N HIS A 15 -10.88 9.89 -7.50
CA HIS A 15 -10.85 10.53 -8.82
C HIS A 15 -12.02 11.49 -9.02
N ARG A 16 -13.26 11.05 -8.77
CA ARG A 16 -14.46 11.91 -8.83
C ARG A 16 -14.42 13.10 -7.86
N LYS A 17 -13.65 13.00 -6.77
CA LYS A 17 -13.46 14.06 -5.77
C LYS A 17 -12.26 14.97 -6.08
N GLY A 18 -11.62 14.83 -7.24
CA GLY A 18 -10.53 15.71 -7.66
C GLY A 18 -9.13 15.23 -7.26
N LEU A 19 -8.90 13.90 -7.17
CA LEU A 19 -7.57 13.34 -6.89
C LEU A 19 -6.47 13.92 -7.79
N ALA A 20 -6.75 14.11 -9.09
CA ALA A 20 -5.77 14.66 -10.04
C ALA A 20 -5.25 16.04 -9.60
N GLY A 21 -6.15 16.97 -9.24
CA GLY A 21 -5.76 18.29 -8.76
C GLY A 21 -5.02 18.26 -7.42
N PHE A 22 -5.30 17.28 -6.57
CA PHE A 22 -4.52 17.07 -5.34
C PHE A 22 -3.11 16.59 -5.66
N VAL A 23 -2.98 15.60 -6.54
CA VAL A 23 -1.69 15.05 -6.97
C VAL A 23 -0.82 16.14 -7.61
N ASP A 24 -1.39 16.91 -8.54
CA ASP A 24 -0.68 18.01 -9.20
C ASP A 24 -0.19 19.07 -8.21
N ARG A 25 -0.98 19.39 -7.18
CA ARG A 25 -0.60 20.38 -6.16
C ARG A 25 0.53 19.88 -5.25
N ILE A 26 0.53 18.60 -4.90
CA ILE A 26 1.57 18.02 -4.04
C ILE A 26 2.85 17.76 -4.82
N ASP A 27 2.75 17.51 -6.13
CA ASP A 27 3.89 17.39 -7.05
C ASP A 27 4.97 16.41 -6.53
N ALA A 28 4.54 15.20 -6.17
CA ALA A 28 5.45 14.15 -5.70
C ALA A 28 6.09 13.39 -6.84
N ASP A 29 7.26 12.80 -6.57
CA ASP A 29 8.01 11.97 -7.52
C ASP A 29 7.52 10.52 -7.52
N ILE A 30 7.05 10.06 -6.36
CA ILE A 30 6.55 8.70 -6.13
C ILE A 30 5.24 8.80 -5.33
N TRP A 31 4.20 8.15 -5.84
CA TRP A 31 2.91 8.00 -5.17
C TRP A 31 2.66 6.54 -4.84
N LEU A 32 2.37 6.27 -3.57
CA LEU A 32 2.05 4.95 -3.04
C LEU A 32 0.59 4.99 -2.59
N PHE A 33 -0.31 4.46 -3.40
CA PHE A 33 -1.74 4.42 -3.08
C PHE A 33 -2.14 3.07 -2.51
N GLN A 34 -2.91 3.10 -1.42
CA GLN A 34 -3.56 1.94 -0.82
C GLN A 34 -5.07 2.00 -1.00
N GLU A 35 -5.71 0.84 -0.89
CA GLU A 35 -7.14 0.65 -1.10
C GLU A 35 -7.63 1.27 -2.41
N THR A 36 -6.97 0.91 -3.51
CA THR A 36 -7.43 1.33 -4.84
C THR A 36 -8.82 0.76 -5.14
N ARG A 37 -9.12 -0.46 -4.66
CA ARG A 37 -10.41 -1.16 -4.79
C ARG A 37 -10.90 -1.23 -6.25
N ALA A 38 -9.97 -1.33 -7.19
CA ALA A 38 -10.25 -1.34 -8.61
C ALA A 38 -9.21 -2.17 -9.37
N LEU A 39 -9.67 -2.84 -10.43
CA LEU A 39 -8.80 -3.35 -11.48
C LEU A 39 -8.52 -2.22 -12.49
N PRO A 40 -7.37 -2.21 -13.19
CA PRO A 40 -7.03 -1.17 -14.17
C PRO A 40 -8.13 -0.95 -15.22
N GLU A 41 -8.74 -2.02 -15.73
CA GLU A 41 -9.81 -1.98 -16.74
C GLU A 41 -11.14 -1.42 -16.22
N GLN A 42 -11.27 -1.17 -14.91
CA GLN A 42 -12.46 -0.56 -14.34
C GLN A 42 -12.31 0.96 -14.13
N MET A 43 -11.19 1.54 -14.50
CA MET A 43 -11.00 2.99 -14.46
C MET A 43 -11.83 3.66 -15.57
N PRO A 44 -12.42 4.83 -15.31
CA PRO A 44 -13.18 5.55 -16.32
C PRO A 44 -12.24 6.09 -17.42
N ASP A 45 -12.78 6.32 -18.61
CA ASP A 45 -12.00 6.73 -19.80
C ASP A 45 -11.26 8.07 -19.61
N ASP A 46 -11.75 8.94 -18.72
CA ASP A 46 -11.15 10.22 -18.37
C ASP A 46 -10.09 10.14 -17.26
N TRP A 47 -9.86 8.94 -16.72
CA TRP A 47 -8.76 8.71 -15.78
C TRP A 47 -7.44 8.53 -16.52
N ALA A 48 -6.42 9.22 -16.00
CA ALA A 48 -5.04 9.03 -16.40
C ALA A 48 -4.16 8.97 -15.15
N PRO A 49 -3.01 8.26 -15.22
CA PRO A 49 -2.01 8.37 -14.17
C PRO A 49 -1.47 9.80 -14.08
N PRO A 50 -0.83 10.17 -12.95
CA PRO A 50 -0.18 11.47 -12.82
C PRO A 50 0.77 11.74 -13.98
N LYS A 51 0.80 12.97 -14.49
CA LYS A 51 1.56 13.29 -15.71
C LYS A 51 3.04 12.90 -15.56
N GLY A 52 3.57 12.21 -16.57
CA GLY A 52 4.96 11.74 -16.59
C GLY A 52 5.27 10.58 -15.64
N HIS A 53 4.27 9.99 -14.98
CA HIS A 53 4.47 8.84 -14.12
C HIS A 53 4.18 7.52 -14.86
N GLU A 54 5.08 6.56 -14.68
CA GLU A 54 4.81 5.15 -14.89
C GLU A 54 3.95 4.61 -13.74
N VAL A 55 3.18 3.54 -13.98
CA VAL A 55 2.30 2.96 -12.97
C VAL A 55 2.39 1.45 -12.93
N LEU A 56 2.46 0.91 -11.72
CA LEU A 56 2.29 -0.50 -11.43
C LEU A 56 1.09 -0.70 -10.50
N TRP A 57 0.26 -1.69 -10.85
CA TRP A 57 -0.92 -2.07 -10.10
C TRP A 57 -0.71 -3.45 -9.48
N HIS A 58 -1.15 -3.58 -8.23
CA HIS A 58 -1.33 -4.88 -7.58
C HIS A 58 -2.73 -4.93 -6.96
N PRO A 59 -3.75 -5.21 -7.79
CA PRO A 59 -5.13 -5.23 -7.32
C PRO A 59 -5.46 -6.54 -6.59
N ALA A 60 -6.46 -6.51 -5.71
CA ALA A 60 -7.02 -7.72 -5.14
C ALA A 60 -7.74 -8.55 -6.20
N GLN A 61 -7.71 -9.89 -6.05
CA GLN A 61 -8.53 -10.79 -6.85
C GLN A 61 -10.03 -10.55 -6.61
N LYS A 62 -10.41 -10.26 -5.36
CA LYS A 62 -11.77 -9.86 -5.02
C LYS A 62 -12.05 -8.44 -5.52
N LYS A 63 -12.93 -8.33 -6.52
CA LYS A 63 -13.34 -7.04 -7.10
C LYS A 63 -13.86 -6.08 -6.01
N GLY A 64 -13.41 -4.83 -6.08
CA GLY A 64 -13.83 -3.78 -5.13
C GLY A 64 -13.18 -3.87 -3.75
N TYR A 65 -12.18 -4.73 -3.56
CA TYR A 65 -11.48 -4.92 -2.30
C TYR A 65 -10.01 -4.49 -2.40
N SER A 66 -9.44 -3.99 -1.30
CA SER A 66 -8.00 -3.78 -1.09
C SER A 66 -7.28 -3.18 -2.31
N GLY A 67 -6.13 -3.72 -2.70
CA GLY A 67 -5.32 -3.31 -3.84
C GLY A 67 -4.42 -2.11 -3.55
N VAL A 68 -3.19 -2.18 -4.05
CA VAL A 68 -2.21 -1.10 -4.01
C VAL A 68 -1.78 -0.70 -5.43
N MET A 69 -1.36 0.56 -5.58
CA MET A 69 -0.83 1.09 -6.84
C MET A 69 0.36 1.99 -6.54
N THR A 70 1.44 1.85 -7.30
CA THR A 70 2.61 2.71 -7.24
C THR A 70 2.73 3.50 -8.53
N CYS A 71 2.88 4.81 -8.44
CA CYS A 71 3.21 5.68 -9.58
C CYS A 71 4.58 6.32 -9.35
N SER A 72 5.41 6.45 -10.40
CA SER A 72 6.66 7.20 -10.30
C SER A 72 7.07 7.86 -11.61
N ARG A 73 7.63 9.07 -11.52
CA ARG A 73 8.25 9.79 -12.65
C ARG A 73 9.79 9.72 -12.68
N THR A 74 10.39 9.00 -11.73
CA THR A 74 11.86 8.88 -11.59
C THR A 74 12.35 7.46 -11.85
N GLY A 75 11.59 6.69 -12.64
CA GLY A 75 11.81 5.27 -12.90
C GLY A 75 11.00 4.37 -11.97
N LEU A 76 10.48 3.28 -12.52
CA LEU A 76 9.65 2.32 -11.81
C LEU A 76 10.01 0.88 -12.21
N SER A 77 10.62 0.13 -11.29
CA SER A 77 10.91 -1.30 -11.50
C SER A 77 10.21 -2.15 -10.44
N GLU A 78 9.49 -3.19 -10.87
CA GLU A 78 8.89 -4.16 -9.95
C GLU A 78 9.97 -5.10 -9.39
N VAL A 79 10.03 -5.24 -8.07
CA VAL A 79 10.87 -6.22 -7.39
C VAL A 79 10.04 -7.43 -6.96
N GLY A 80 8.81 -7.20 -6.50
CA GLY A 80 7.92 -8.28 -6.12
C GLY A 80 6.58 -7.82 -5.57
N ARG A 81 5.72 -8.81 -5.31
CA ARG A 81 4.36 -8.65 -4.80
C ARG A 81 4.16 -9.56 -3.60
N GLY A 82 3.49 -9.08 -2.57
CA GLY A 82 3.34 -9.81 -1.31
C GLY A 82 4.64 -9.93 -0.49
N ILE A 83 4.49 -10.46 0.71
CA ILE A 83 5.59 -10.88 1.59
C ILE A 83 5.82 -12.39 1.45
N ASP A 84 6.84 -12.91 2.14
CA ASP A 84 7.05 -14.36 2.26
C ASP A 84 6.24 -14.87 3.46
N THR A 85 5.05 -15.41 3.18
CA THR A 85 4.10 -15.96 4.15
C THR A 85 3.37 -17.14 3.53
N GLU A 86 2.94 -18.10 4.37
CA GLU A 86 2.17 -19.29 3.97
C GLU A 86 0.70 -19.18 4.39
N LEU A 87 0.24 -18.01 4.84
CA LEU A 87 -1.12 -17.79 5.33
C LEU A 87 -2.19 -17.87 4.22
N ASP A 88 -1.80 -17.69 2.96
CA ASP A 88 -2.70 -17.67 1.81
C ASP A 88 -2.25 -18.72 0.78
N GLU A 89 -3.20 -19.45 0.17
CA GLU A 89 -2.90 -20.43 -0.89
C GLU A 89 -2.29 -19.78 -2.14
N ILE A 90 -2.77 -18.58 -2.47
CA ILE A 90 -2.25 -17.76 -3.55
C ILE A 90 -1.49 -16.61 -2.89
N ARG A 91 -0.25 -16.36 -3.34
CA ARG A 91 0.58 -15.27 -2.81
C ARG A 91 -0.13 -13.92 -2.95
N ASP A 92 -0.39 -13.29 -1.80
CA ASP A 92 -0.98 -11.95 -1.65
C ASP A 92 -2.23 -11.71 -2.53
N PRO A 93 -3.31 -12.49 -2.33
CA PRO A 93 -4.49 -12.47 -3.19
C PRO A 93 -5.30 -11.18 -3.03
N ASP A 94 -5.07 -10.46 -1.94
CA ASP A 94 -5.71 -9.20 -1.60
C ASP A 94 -4.95 -7.99 -2.15
N GLY A 95 -3.81 -8.17 -2.83
CA GLY A 95 -3.10 -7.04 -3.42
C GLY A 95 -2.53 -6.07 -2.38
N ARG A 96 -1.91 -6.58 -1.30
CA ARG A 96 -1.54 -5.78 -0.12
C ARG A 96 -0.17 -5.17 -0.20
N VAL A 97 0.77 -5.79 -0.92
CA VAL A 97 2.17 -5.34 -0.95
C VAL A 97 2.70 -5.27 -2.38
N LEU A 98 3.18 -4.09 -2.77
CA LEU A 98 3.91 -3.88 -4.01
C LEU A 98 5.28 -3.29 -3.69
N HIS A 99 6.33 -4.06 -3.98
CA HIS A 99 7.72 -3.67 -3.78
C HIS A 99 8.32 -3.21 -5.10
N THR A 100 8.70 -1.95 -5.16
CA THR A 100 9.30 -1.31 -6.34
C THR A 100 10.67 -0.73 -6.01
N LYS A 101 11.49 -0.53 -7.05
CA LYS A 101 12.71 0.28 -7.02
C LYS A 101 12.57 1.53 -7.88
N HIS A 102 13.17 2.62 -7.39
CA HIS A 102 13.26 3.92 -8.04
C HIS A 102 14.72 4.38 -7.99
N GLY A 103 15.53 3.93 -8.96
CA GLY A 103 16.98 3.91 -8.81
C GLY A 103 17.38 2.94 -7.70
N ASP A 104 18.19 3.39 -6.75
CA ASP A 104 18.66 2.58 -5.61
C ASP A 104 17.69 2.59 -4.41
N LEU A 105 16.58 3.32 -4.49
CA LEU A 105 15.59 3.37 -3.41
C LEU A 105 14.57 2.24 -3.55
N HIS A 106 14.49 1.38 -2.54
CA HIS A 106 13.37 0.46 -2.37
C HIS A 106 12.15 1.19 -1.79
N CYS A 107 10.99 1.05 -2.43
CA CYS A 107 9.70 1.46 -1.89
C CYS A 107 8.79 0.24 -1.77
N VAL A 108 8.34 -0.06 -0.55
CA VAL A 108 7.39 -1.12 -0.26
C VAL A 108 6.08 -0.44 0.12
N ASN A 109 5.12 -0.44 -0.81
CA ASN A 109 3.77 0.08 -0.62
C ASN A 109 2.91 -1.01 0.03
N MET A 110 2.45 -0.78 1.27
CA MET A 110 1.78 -1.80 2.08
C MET A 110 0.37 -1.37 2.52
N TYR A 111 -0.56 -2.31 2.48
CA TYR A 111 -1.87 -2.20 3.13
C TYR A 111 -2.10 -3.40 4.05
N LEU A 112 -1.85 -3.19 5.35
CA LEU A 112 -1.91 -4.27 6.33
C LEU A 112 -3.32 -4.84 6.47
N PRO A 113 -3.45 -6.14 6.76
CA PRO A 113 -4.74 -6.73 7.10
C PRO A 113 -5.41 -6.00 8.27
N ASN A 114 -6.72 -5.75 8.15
CA ASN A 114 -7.52 -5.28 9.26
C ASN A 114 -8.07 -6.47 10.07
N GLY A 115 -7.92 -6.43 11.40
CA GLY A 115 -8.38 -7.43 12.36
C GLY A 115 -9.76 -7.15 12.97
N SER A 116 -10.40 -6.02 12.64
CA SER A 116 -11.62 -5.56 13.33
C SER A 116 -12.88 -6.39 13.05
N SER A 117 -12.87 -7.27 12.05
CA SER A 117 -14.03 -8.07 11.64
C SER A 117 -14.26 -9.34 12.48
N GLY A 118 -13.37 -9.67 13.40
CA GLY A 118 -13.54 -10.80 14.33
C GLY A 118 -12.20 -11.42 14.76
N PRO A 119 -12.22 -12.33 15.76
CA PRO A 119 -11.00 -12.94 16.31
C PRO A 119 -10.12 -13.61 15.25
N GLU A 120 -10.73 -14.34 14.30
CA GLU A 120 -9.98 -15.01 13.21
C GLU A 120 -9.20 -14.02 12.34
N ARG A 121 -9.77 -12.85 12.07
CA ARG A 121 -9.10 -11.79 11.29
C ARG A 121 -7.99 -11.12 12.08
N GLN A 122 -8.15 -11.00 13.40
CA GLN A 122 -7.11 -10.52 14.28
C GLN A 122 -5.94 -11.51 14.34
N THR A 123 -6.20 -12.81 14.49
CA THR A 123 -5.16 -13.86 14.45
C THR A 123 -4.42 -13.88 13.11
N TYR A 124 -5.16 -13.76 11.99
CA TYR A 124 -4.54 -13.62 10.67
C TYR A 124 -3.63 -12.38 10.60
N LYS A 125 -4.10 -11.22 11.07
CA LYS A 125 -3.32 -9.97 11.10
C LYS A 125 -2.03 -10.14 11.92
N GLU A 126 -2.11 -10.71 13.11
CA GLU A 126 -0.96 -10.92 13.99
C GLU A 126 0.09 -11.81 13.32
N ARG A 127 -0.33 -12.97 12.79
CA ARG A 127 0.57 -13.87 12.05
C ARG A 127 1.19 -13.21 10.82
N TRP A 128 0.40 -12.45 10.07
CA TRP A 128 0.89 -11.72 8.90
C TRP A 128 1.96 -10.68 9.28
N ILE A 129 1.80 -10.00 10.43
CA ILE A 129 2.78 -9.02 10.93
C ILE A 129 4.07 -9.72 11.37
N GLU A 130 3.98 -10.88 12.02
CA GLU A 130 5.17 -11.68 12.39
C GLU A 130 5.97 -12.10 11.15
N ASP A 131 5.28 -12.61 10.13
CA ASP A 131 5.91 -13.01 8.87
C ASP A 131 6.49 -11.78 8.12
N MET A 132 5.79 -10.65 8.14
CA MET A 132 6.27 -9.38 7.56
C MET A 132 7.55 -8.90 8.27
N LEU A 133 7.60 -8.99 9.60
CA LEU A 133 8.79 -8.64 10.36
C LEU A 133 9.99 -9.49 9.93
N VAL A 134 9.82 -10.80 9.80
CA VAL A 134 10.88 -11.71 9.33
C VAL A 134 11.31 -11.35 7.91
N TRP A 135 10.36 -11.18 6.99
CA TRP A 135 10.60 -10.81 5.61
C TRP A 135 11.33 -9.47 5.47
N SER A 136 11.02 -8.49 6.33
CA SER A 136 11.59 -7.14 6.29
C SER A 136 13.08 -7.07 6.67
N LYS A 137 13.63 -8.08 7.36
CA LYS A 137 15.04 -8.12 7.79
C LYS A 137 16.03 -7.99 6.62
N ARG A 138 15.64 -8.42 5.42
CA ARG A 138 16.46 -8.24 4.21
C ARG A 138 16.81 -6.78 3.92
N PHE A 139 16.01 -5.83 4.42
CA PHE A 139 16.27 -4.39 4.25
C PHE A 139 17.19 -3.83 5.33
N THR A 140 17.30 -4.48 6.50
CA THR A 140 18.26 -4.04 7.54
C THR A 140 19.69 -4.40 7.18
N ASP A 141 19.87 -5.44 6.36
CA ASP A 141 21.17 -5.93 5.92
C ASP A 141 21.58 -5.36 4.54
N SER A 142 20.75 -4.50 3.95
CA SER A 142 20.98 -3.90 2.63
C SER A 142 21.72 -2.56 2.74
N ASP A 143 22.68 -2.32 1.83
CA ASP A 143 23.33 -1.02 1.67
C ASP A 143 22.44 0.00 0.92
N GLU A 144 21.37 -0.47 0.28
CA GLU A 144 20.39 0.36 -0.42
C GLU A 144 19.27 0.84 0.51
N PRO A 145 18.86 2.13 0.45
CA PRO A 145 17.81 2.65 1.31
C PRO A 145 16.46 2.01 1.00
N ALA A 146 15.67 1.76 2.05
CA ALA A 146 14.33 1.20 1.93
C ALA A 146 13.27 2.01 2.70
N LEU A 147 12.13 2.22 2.06
CA LEU A 147 10.93 2.80 2.64
C LEU A 147 9.82 1.75 2.70
N LEU A 148 9.54 1.24 3.90
CA LEU A 148 8.40 0.39 4.18
C LEU A 148 7.29 1.28 4.72
N CYS A 149 6.29 1.58 3.89
CA CYS A 149 5.25 2.55 4.24
C CYS A 149 3.91 2.22 3.61
N GLY A 150 2.86 2.86 4.12
CA GLY A 150 1.50 2.57 3.74
C GLY A 150 0.54 2.73 4.89
N ASP A 151 -0.57 2.02 4.83
CA ASP A 151 -1.56 1.98 5.91
C ASP A 151 -1.35 0.71 6.74
N LEU A 152 -0.84 0.91 7.94
CA LEU A 152 -0.48 -0.16 8.88
C LEU A 152 -1.67 -0.63 9.72
N ASN A 153 -2.79 0.09 9.74
CA ASN A 153 -3.93 -0.20 10.62
C ASN A 153 -3.54 -0.39 12.10
N ILE A 154 -2.48 0.29 12.57
CA ILE A 154 -1.94 0.22 13.93
C ILE A 154 -1.55 1.63 14.35
N ALA A 155 -2.05 2.08 15.50
CA ALA A 155 -1.50 3.21 16.24
C ALA A 155 -0.44 2.66 17.21
N HIS A 156 0.75 3.26 17.26
CA HIS A 156 1.87 2.74 18.04
C HIS A 156 1.75 3.15 19.51
N GLU A 157 1.49 4.43 19.75
CA GLU A 157 1.41 5.02 21.09
C GLU A 157 0.02 5.62 21.35
N GLU A 158 -0.23 5.97 22.61
CA GLU A 158 -1.48 6.64 22.98
C GLU A 158 -1.63 8.00 22.30
N ASP A 159 -0.52 8.70 22.06
CA ASP A 159 -0.51 10.00 21.36
C ASP A 159 -0.93 9.89 19.88
N ASP A 160 -0.92 8.67 19.30
CA ASP A 160 -1.32 8.42 17.91
C ASP A 160 -2.84 8.19 17.73
N ILE A 161 -3.61 8.13 18.84
CA ILE A 161 -5.03 7.80 18.79
C ILE A 161 -5.86 8.68 19.72
N TRP A 162 -6.99 9.19 19.21
CA TRP A 162 -7.86 10.12 19.97
C TRP A 162 -8.43 9.53 21.28
N ASN A 163 -8.72 8.22 21.31
CA ASN A 163 -9.31 7.56 22.48
C ASN A 163 -8.56 6.26 22.84
N PRO A 164 -7.36 6.35 23.44
CA PRO A 164 -6.54 5.17 23.74
C PRO A 164 -7.24 4.21 24.70
N SER A 165 -7.83 4.73 25.78
CA SER A 165 -8.48 3.94 26.82
C SER A 165 -9.67 3.13 26.28
N GLY A 166 -10.49 3.71 25.40
CA GLY A 166 -11.61 3.01 24.76
C GLY A 166 -11.19 1.98 23.70
N ASN A 167 -9.94 2.02 23.23
CA ASN A 167 -9.39 1.08 22.24
C ASN A 167 -8.50 -0.01 22.87
N ARG A 168 -8.27 0.01 24.18
CA ARG A 168 -7.68 -1.12 24.91
C ARG A 168 -8.70 -2.27 24.95
N LYS A 169 -8.42 -3.34 24.22
CA LYS A 169 -9.19 -4.60 24.24
C LYS A 169 -8.37 -5.70 24.91
#